data_AF-A0A2G9ZEQ5-F1
#
_entry.id   AF-A0A2G9ZEQ5-F1
#
_cell.length_a   1.000
_cell.length_b   1.000
_cell.length_c   1.000
_cell.angle_alpha   90.00
_cell.angle_beta   90.00
_cell.angle_gamma   90.00
#
_symmetry.space_group_name_H-M   'P 1'
#
loop_
_entity.id
_entity.type
_entity.pdbx_description
1 polymer ?
#
loop_
_entity_poly.entity_id
_entity_poly.type
_entity_poly.pdbx_seq_one_letter_code
_entity_poly.pdbx_strand_id
1 'polypeptide(L)' 'MFLGEYTYKIDDKKRMGVPPKFRQLLGKKAIITRGLDNCLFLYPMKT' A
#
# COMPACT_ATOMS: atom_id res chain seq x y z
N MET A 1 11.30 -6.91 0.42
CA MET A 1 10.69 -6.98 1.77
C MET A 1 10.03 -5.65 2.08
N PHE A 2 8.81 -5.65 2.64
CA PHE A 2 8.12 -4.43 3.06
C PHE A 2 8.44 -4.17 4.54
N LEU A 3 9.27 -3.17 4.84
CA LEU A 3 9.66 -2.82 6.20
C LEU A 3 9.79 -1.30 6.33
N GLY A 4 9.35 -0.80 7.48
CA GLY A 4 9.39 0.62 7.84
C GLY A 4 7.99 1.23 7.90
N GLU A 5 7.91 2.34 8.64
CA GLU A 5 6.67 3.10 8.86
C GLU A 5 6.75 4.43 8.10
N TYR A 6 5.63 4.80 7.49
CA TYR A 6 5.55 6.04 6.72
C TYR A 6 4.17 6.67 6.89
N THR A 7 4.16 7.95 7.26
CA THR A 7 2.92 8.71 7.43
C THR A 7 2.61 9.50 6.17
N TYR A 8 1.46 9.23 5.55
CA TYR A 8 0.95 9.98 4.41
C TYR A 8 -0.46 10.50 4.70
N LYS A 9 -0.79 11.67 4.16
CA LYS A 9 -2.17 12.16 4.14
C LYS A 9 -2.93 11.52 2.98
N ILE A 10 -4.21 11.25 3.20
CA ILE A 10 -5.14 10.84 2.16
C ILE A 10 -5.58 12.10 1.41
N ASP A 11 -5.54 12.06 0.08
CA ASP A 11 -5.99 13.18 -0.76
C ASP A 11 -7.52 13.27 -0.83
N ASP A 12 -8.04 14.37 -1.38
CA ASP A 12 -9.50 14.58 -1.54
C ASP A 12 -10.18 13.52 -2.41
N LYS A 13 -9.40 12.77 -3.19
CA LYS A 13 -9.86 11.67 -4.04
C LYS A 13 -9.75 10.30 -3.36
N LYS A 14 -9.52 10.27 -2.04
CA LYS A 14 -9.34 9.06 -1.23
C LYS A 14 -8.16 8.19 -1.66
N ARG A 15 -7.08 8.80 -2.16
CA ARG A 15 -5.85 8.11 -2.56
C ARG A 15 -4.72 8.44 -1.59
N MET A 16 -3.78 7.51 -1.49
CA MET A 16 -2.53 7.68 -0.75
C MET A 16 -1.37 7.28 -1.67
N GLY A 17 -0.28 8.05 -1.61
CA GLY A 17 0.93 7.73 -2.35
C GLY A 17 1.67 6.54 -1.71
N VAL A 18 2.05 5.55 -2.52
CA VAL A 18 2.90 4.44 -2.07
C VAL A 18 4.36 4.92 -1.98
N PRO A 19 5.07 4.62 -0.87
CA PRO A 19 6.50 4.92 -0.72
C PRO A 19 7.33 4.47 -1.92
N PRO A 20 8.27 5.29 -2.44
CA PRO A 20 9.07 4.95 -3.61
C PRO A 20 9.77 3.58 -3.51
N LYS A 21 10.29 3.24 -2.32
CA LYS A 21 10.97 1.95 -2.04
C LYS A 21 10.07 0.73 -2.27
N PHE A 22 8.76 0.88 -2.13
CA PHE A 22 7.80 -0.23 -2.26
C PHE A 22 7.21 -0.34 -3.66
N ARG A 23 7.37 0.67 -4.52
CA ARG A 23 6.81 0.65 -5.90
C ARG A 23 7.37 -0.49 -6.74
N GLN A 24 8.67 -0.77 -6.63
CA GLN A 24 9.29 -1.89 -7.35
C GLN A 24 8.81 -3.25 -6.84
N LEU A 25 8.57 -3.36 -5.52
CA LEU A 25 8.11 -4.60 -4.89
C LEU A 25 6.63 -4.88 -5.13
N LEU A 26 5.78 -3.84 -5.22
CA LEU A 26 4.35 -3.96 -5.52
C LEU A 26 4.07 -4.15 -7.01
N GLY A 27 4.91 -3.59 -7.88
CA GLY A 27 4.69 -3.59 -9.31
C GLY A 27 3.57 -2.65 -9.76
N LYS A 28 3.00 -2.90 -10.93
CA LYS A 28 1.96 -2.05 -11.56
C LYS A 28 0.56 -2.24 -10.97
N LYS A 29 0.31 -3.39 -10.34
CA LYS A 29 -1.00 -3.79 -9.80
C LYS A 29 -0.81 -4.38 -8.42
N ALA A 30 -1.74 -4.10 -7.53
CA ALA A 30 -1.75 -4.60 -6.17
C ALA A 30 -3.19 -4.95 -5.77
N ILE A 31 -3.31 -5.81 -4.77
CA ILE A 31 -4.59 -6.22 -4.19
C ILE A 31 -4.69 -5.57 -2.82
N ILE A 32 -5.80 -4.86 -2.58
CA ILE A 32 -6.11 -4.29 -1.27
C ILE A 32 -7.28 -5.05 -0.65
N THR A 33 -7.18 -5.37 0.64
CA THR A 33 -8.23 -6.05 1.40
C THR A 33 -8.36 -5.42 2.79
N ARG A 34 -9.48 -5.69 3.47
CA ARG A 34 -9.68 -5.29 4.87
C ARG A 34 -8.82 -6.18 5.77
N GLY A 35 -8.02 -5.54 6.62
CA GLY A 35 -7.23 -6.20 7.66
C GLY A 35 -7.94 -6.16 9.02
N LEU A 36 -7.17 -6.44 10.06
CA LEU A 36 -7.61 -6.33 11.45
C LEU A 36 -7.60 -4.86 11.91
N ASP A 37 -8.31 -4.56 12.99
CA ASP A 37 -8.26 -3.26 13.68
C ASP A 37 -8.48 -2.04 12.76
N ASN A 38 -9.49 -2.11 11.88
CA ASN A 38 -9.82 -1.08 10.89
C ASN A 38 -8.66 -0.71 9.95
N CYS A 39 -7.70 -1.61 9.76
CA CYS A 39 -6.60 -1.43 8.83
C CYS A 39 -6.91 -2.00 7.45
N LEU A 40 -6.13 -1.58 6.46
CA LEU A 40 -6.13 -2.16 5.11
C LEU A 40 -4.82 -2.89 4.89
N PHE A 41 -4.89 -4.10 4.34
CA PHE A 41 -3.72 -4.86 3.92
C PHE A 41 -3.53 -4.74 2.41
N LEU A 42 -2.28 -4.55 2.01
CA LEU A 42 -1.88 -4.40 0.61
C LEU A 42 -0.93 -5.53 0.25
N TYR A 43 -1.27 -6.27 -0.81
CA TYR A 43 -0.48 -7.38 -1.32
C TYR A 43 -0.04 -7.10 -2.76
N PRO A 44 1.19 -7.48 -3.14
CA PRO A 44 1.56 -7.51 -4.55
C PRO A 44 0.68 -8.51 -5.28
N MET A 45 0.33 -8.22 -6.53
CA MET A 45 -0.31 -9.22 -7.38
C MET A 45 0.67 -10.39 -7.54
N LYS A 46 0.23 -11.64 -7.36
CA LYS A 46 1.07 -12.82 -7.63
C LYS A 46 1.72 -12.64 -9.02
N THR A 47 3.05 -12.59 -9.05
CA THR A 47 3.82 -12.94 -10.24
C THR A 47 3.62 -14.39 -10.58
#